data_AF-A0A0H4PJB2-F1
#
_entry.id   AF-A0A0H4PJB2-F1
#
_cell.length_a   1.000
_cell.length_b   1.000
_cell.length_c   1.000
_cell.angle_alpha   90.00
_cell.angle_beta   90.00
_cell.angle_gamma   90.00
#
_symmetry.space_group_name_H-M   'P 1'
#
loop_
_entity.id
_entity.type
_entity.pdbx_description
1 polymer ?
#
loop_
_entity_poly.entity_id
_entity_poly.type
_entity_poly.pdbx_seq_one_letter_code
_entity_poly.pdbx_strand_id
1 'polypeptide(L)'
;MKKLLPCLLFLTLLTSCLKDDLEDLRKDVDSLKEQMAQYESLLDALNNRLYIKNYEDNSGSYSIELSDGTVMSVNDSPSFIEIGDNGNWWIDNQDSGKAAGEDPNSMPEIGIGEGGNWVIDDVDLGISAQNQLAKAGSNIIALAQITGQLSFVFADGRTINFDASAPVISFNIPEGGFVFDKMSWFKVAAVVKLDADASYEWLYDGKVLANTKDLTYVFAKAGEHLLQLKAKNEFGVRTEQVTITINDAVYTNNLTKLFEFKPAPGQQINKLPAWSEGIAADSVLKTAEKALTNNSLISLGSFGGYVTMGFDHTIVNGEGNDFLVNGNAYSSWAEPGIIMVSEDVNRNGLPDDEWYEIYGSEHSNPEAIKNYEVTYYRPESEPTNPNEQNYISWKDNQGQSGFVPKNSFNSQSYFPGWEADSISFTGTLLPTKIFDQSGTGTFWTNPSFDWGYADNQSNNNEAAQIDISWAHDSEGNAVKLHGVDFIKVYNGTLAAGGWLGEVSTEVSGITDLNL
;
A
#
# COMPACT_ATOMS: atom_id res chain seq x y z
N MET A 1 -26.50 -24.20 -73.71
CA MET A 1 -25.76 -22.94 -73.43
C MET A 1 -26.51 -22.05 -72.42
N LYS A 2 -26.75 -22.48 -71.16
CA LYS A 2 -27.38 -21.60 -70.14
C LYS A 2 -27.07 -21.91 -68.67
N LYS A 3 -25.97 -22.62 -68.36
CA LYS A 3 -25.62 -22.96 -66.95
C LYS A 3 -24.14 -22.78 -66.55
N LEU A 4 -23.33 -22.05 -67.35
CA LEU A 4 -21.92 -21.77 -67.03
C LEU A 4 -21.63 -20.28 -66.74
N LEU A 5 -22.62 -19.40 -66.93
CA LEU A 5 -22.47 -17.96 -66.72
C LEU A 5 -22.53 -17.49 -65.25
N PRO A 6 -23.26 -18.13 -64.32
CA PRO A 6 -23.29 -17.65 -62.93
C PRO A 6 -22.06 -18.09 -62.11
N CYS A 7 -21.39 -19.20 -62.44
CA CYS A 7 -20.14 -19.60 -61.77
C CYS A 7 -18.96 -18.69 -62.11
N LEU A 8 -18.90 -18.16 -63.34
CA LEU A 8 -17.80 -17.29 -63.76
C LEU A 8 -17.89 -15.91 -63.10
N LEU A 9 -19.10 -15.37 -62.90
CA LEU A 9 -19.31 -14.10 -62.18
C LEU A 9 -19.01 -14.23 -60.68
N PHE A 10 -19.37 -15.35 -60.04
CA PHE A 10 -19.07 -15.60 -58.63
C PHE A 10 -17.56 -15.77 -58.37
N LEU A 11 -16.85 -16.40 -59.30
CA LEU A 11 -15.39 -16.56 -59.21
C LEU A 11 -14.66 -15.22 -59.38
N THR A 12 -15.15 -14.34 -60.27
CA THR A 12 -14.56 -12.99 -60.46
C THR A 12 -14.83 -12.04 -59.30
N LEU A 13 -15.99 -12.15 -58.64
CA LEU A 13 -16.34 -11.36 -57.45
C LEU A 13 -15.52 -11.78 -56.22
N LEU A 14 -15.31 -13.09 -56.01
CA LEU A 14 -14.44 -13.61 -54.96
C LEU A 14 -12.98 -13.18 -55.16
N THR A 15 -12.49 -13.15 -56.41
CA THR A 15 -11.13 -12.66 -56.68
C THR A 15 -10.95 -11.16 -56.54
N SER A 16 -12.03 -10.34 -56.66
CA SER A 16 -11.90 -8.90 -56.39
C SER A 16 -11.93 -8.62 -54.90
N CYS A 17 -12.86 -9.22 -54.15
CA CYS A 17 -12.88 -9.10 -52.68
C CYS A 17 -11.58 -9.59 -52.04
N LEU A 18 -11.05 -10.75 -52.47
CA LEU A 18 -9.76 -11.25 -51.96
C LEU A 18 -8.58 -10.34 -52.33
N LYS A 19 -8.68 -9.55 -53.40
CA LYS A 19 -7.63 -8.64 -53.83
C LYS A 19 -7.71 -7.31 -53.08
N ASP A 20 -8.92 -6.83 -52.82
CA ASP A 20 -9.20 -5.66 -52.00
C ASP A 20 -8.80 -5.93 -50.54
N ASP A 21 -9.16 -7.10 -50.00
CA ASP A 21 -8.75 -7.57 -48.67
C ASP A 21 -7.22 -7.70 -48.56
N LEU A 22 -6.54 -8.15 -49.63
CA LEU A 22 -5.08 -8.24 -49.69
C LEU A 22 -4.40 -6.86 -49.76
N GLU A 23 -5.01 -5.90 -50.46
CA GLU A 23 -4.53 -4.51 -50.49
C GLU A 23 -4.71 -3.80 -49.15
N ASP A 24 -5.83 -4.03 -48.46
CA ASP A 24 -6.08 -3.48 -47.13
C ASP A 24 -5.18 -4.14 -46.08
N LEU A 25 -4.98 -5.46 -46.11
CA LEU A 25 -3.95 -6.13 -45.30
C LEU A 25 -2.54 -5.58 -45.56
N ARG A 26 -2.23 -5.22 -46.80
CA ARG A 26 -0.93 -4.65 -47.14
C ARG A 26 -0.76 -3.23 -46.58
N LYS A 27 -1.83 -2.42 -46.62
CA LYS A 27 -1.85 -1.10 -45.96
C LYS A 27 -1.74 -1.23 -44.45
N ASP A 28 -2.42 -2.18 -43.83
CA ASP A 28 -2.34 -2.44 -42.40
C ASP A 28 -0.92 -2.89 -42.01
N VAL A 29 -0.29 -3.75 -42.81
CA VAL A 29 1.11 -4.16 -42.61
C VAL A 29 2.07 -2.98 -42.78
N ASP A 30 1.84 -2.09 -43.74
CA ASP A 30 2.69 -0.91 -43.94
C ASP A 30 2.49 0.12 -42.82
N SER A 31 1.25 0.31 -42.33
CA SER A 31 0.91 1.11 -41.14
C SER A 31 1.55 0.54 -39.87
N LEU A 32 1.50 -0.79 -39.68
CA LEU A 32 2.15 -1.46 -38.56
C LEU A 32 3.68 -1.35 -38.62
N LYS A 33 4.29 -1.39 -39.82
CA LYS A 33 5.72 -1.12 -39.97
C LYS A 33 6.07 0.32 -39.64
N GLU A 34 5.22 1.28 -40.00
CA GLU A 34 5.41 2.68 -39.67
C GLU A 34 5.27 2.93 -38.16
N GLN A 35 4.30 2.28 -37.52
CA GLN A 35 4.17 2.28 -36.05
C GLN A 35 5.35 1.58 -35.35
N MET A 36 5.83 0.45 -35.86
CA MET A 36 7.01 -0.22 -35.33
C MET A 36 8.27 0.64 -35.49
N ALA A 37 8.43 1.35 -36.60
CA ALA A 37 9.52 2.30 -36.78
C ALA A 37 9.41 3.51 -35.83
N GLN A 38 8.18 3.97 -35.52
CA GLN A 38 7.95 4.97 -34.49
C GLN A 38 8.26 4.45 -33.09
N TYR A 39 7.90 3.21 -32.76
CA TYR A 39 8.24 2.58 -31.49
C TYR A 39 9.74 2.28 -31.37
N GLU A 40 10.41 1.86 -32.44
CA GLU A 40 11.86 1.72 -32.49
C GLU A 40 12.54 3.08 -32.31
N SER A 41 12.04 4.14 -32.95
CA SER A 41 12.52 5.52 -32.74
C SER A 41 12.28 6.01 -31.31
N LEU A 42 11.14 5.66 -30.71
CA LEU A 42 10.83 5.98 -29.31
C LEU A 42 11.69 5.17 -28.33
N LEU A 43 11.99 3.91 -28.66
CA LEU A 43 12.88 3.02 -27.92
C LEU A 43 14.33 3.48 -28.07
N ASP A 44 14.73 3.99 -29.22
CA ASP A 44 16.02 4.64 -29.47
C ASP A 44 16.09 5.95 -28.66
N ALA A 45 15.03 6.77 -28.66
CA ALA A 45 14.95 7.98 -27.83
C ALA A 45 14.94 7.69 -26.32
N LEU A 46 14.35 6.57 -25.88
CA LEU A 46 14.35 6.12 -24.48
C LEU A 46 15.68 5.46 -24.08
N ASN A 47 16.32 4.69 -24.96
CA ASN A 47 17.64 4.06 -24.75
C ASN A 47 18.80 5.05 -24.89
N ASN A 48 18.61 6.13 -25.65
CA ASN A 48 19.55 7.26 -25.76
C ASN A 48 19.43 8.24 -24.57
N ARG A 49 19.09 7.75 -23.37
CA ARG A 49 19.62 8.39 -22.16
C ARG A 49 21.14 8.22 -22.24
N LEU A 50 21.84 9.28 -22.63
CA LEU A 50 23.30 9.33 -22.54
C LEU A 50 23.69 9.07 -21.07
N TYR A 51 24.31 7.93 -20.81
CA TYR A 51 24.87 7.60 -19.50
C TYR A 51 26.37 7.32 -19.65
N ILE A 52 27.11 7.58 -18.58
CA ILE A 52 28.56 7.33 -18.56
C ILE A 52 28.78 5.81 -18.57
N LYS A 53 29.38 5.31 -19.65
CA LYS A 53 29.73 3.90 -19.87
C LYS A 53 31.11 3.56 -19.31
N ASN A 54 32.06 4.49 -19.36
CA ASN A 54 33.41 4.33 -18.78
C ASN A 54 34.04 5.69 -18.45
N TYR A 55 35.01 5.73 -17.54
CA TYR A 55 35.93 6.86 -17.41
C TYR A 55 37.37 6.40 -17.20
N GLU A 56 38.34 7.07 -17.83
CA GLU A 56 39.77 6.82 -17.63
C GLU A 56 40.48 8.13 -17.24
N ASP A 57 41.26 8.09 -16.17
CA ASP A 57 42.15 9.19 -15.77
C ASP A 57 43.44 9.15 -16.61
N ASN A 58 43.72 10.25 -17.29
CA ASN A 58 44.84 10.45 -18.20
C ASN A 58 45.73 11.63 -17.76
N SER A 59 46.06 11.73 -16.46
CA SER A 59 47.12 12.64 -15.94
C SER A 59 47.07 14.05 -16.53
N GLY A 60 45.98 14.78 -16.27
CA GLY A 60 45.71 16.06 -16.92
C GLY A 60 44.30 16.18 -17.50
N SER A 61 43.61 15.04 -17.67
CA SER A 61 42.25 14.95 -18.18
C SER A 61 41.62 13.59 -17.82
N TYR A 62 40.30 13.50 -17.85
CA TYR A 62 39.50 12.30 -17.81
C TYR A 62 38.91 12.06 -19.20
N SER A 63 38.94 10.84 -19.72
CA SER A 63 38.10 10.47 -20.87
C SER A 63 36.83 9.79 -20.37
N ILE A 64 35.67 10.36 -20.67
CA ILE A 64 34.34 9.83 -20.35
C ILE A 64 33.76 9.22 -21.62
N GLU A 65 33.59 7.90 -21.65
CA GLU A 65 32.84 7.22 -22.71
C GLU A 65 31.36 7.21 -22.31
N LEU A 66 30.50 7.68 -23.21
CA LEU A 66 29.05 7.63 -23.06
C LEU A 66 28.48 6.36 -23.68
N SER A 67 27.23 6.06 -23.37
CA SER A 67 26.50 4.87 -23.81
C SER A 67 26.34 4.73 -25.32
N ASP A 68 26.38 5.85 -26.05
CA ASP A 68 26.34 5.92 -27.52
C ASP A 68 27.73 5.71 -28.16
N GLY A 69 28.78 5.50 -27.36
CA GLY A 69 30.17 5.36 -27.79
C GLY A 69 30.89 6.70 -27.98
N THR A 70 30.25 7.83 -27.67
CA THR A 70 30.90 9.13 -27.64
C THR A 70 31.93 9.15 -26.52
N VAL A 71 33.21 9.36 -26.87
CA VAL A 71 34.27 9.57 -25.88
C VAL A 71 34.52 11.07 -25.77
N MET A 72 34.16 11.65 -24.62
CA MET A 72 34.46 13.03 -24.26
C MET A 72 35.75 13.08 -23.47
N SER A 73 36.58 14.11 -23.65
CA SER A 73 37.71 14.38 -22.75
C SER A 73 37.37 15.57 -21.86
N VAL A 74 37.36 15.36 -20.56
CA VAL A 74 37.14 16.37 -19.53
C VAL A 74 38.50 16.75 -18.96
N ASN A 75 38.87 18.02 -19.01
CA ASN A 75 40.13 18.48 -18.43
C ASN A 75 40.13 18.23 -16.91
N ASP A 76 41.28 17.97 -16.29
CA ASP A 76 41.38 17.81 -14.83
C ASP A 76 41.15 19.11 -14.06
N SER A 77 41.09 20.24 -14.78
CA SER A 77 41.02 21.60 -14.23
C SER A 77 40.14 22.53 -15.09
N PRO A 78 38.83 22.28 -15.28
CA PRO A 78 37.93 23.26 -15.88
C PRO A 78 37.85 24.51 -14.99
N SER A 79 37.69 25.68 -15.59
CA SER A 79 37.46 26.90 -14.79
C SER A 79 36.04 26.91 -14.25
N PHE A 80 35.87 27.34 -13.00
CA PHE A 80 34.55 27.53 -12.40
C PHE A 80 34.10 28.97 -12.58
N ILE A 81 32.91 29.17 -13.16
CA ILE A 81 32.33 30.47 -13.44
C ILE A 81 31.02 30.59 -12.65
N GLU A 82 30.87 31.68 -11.91
CA GLU A 82 29.66 31.95 -11.11
C GLU A 82 29.33 33.44 -11.05
N ILE A 83 28.13 33.76 -10.56
CA ILE A 83 27.74 35.13 -10.20
C ILE A 83 28.00 35.28 -8.70
N GLY A 84 28.94 36.14 -8.33
CA GLY A 84 29.24 36.39 -6.92
C GLY A 84 28.17 37.25 -6.23
N ASP A 85 28.21 37.30 -4.89
CA ASP A 85 27.25 38.07 -4.07
C ASP A 85 27.14 39.57 -4.44
N ASN A 86 28.16 40.11 -5.09
CA ASN A 86 28.19 41.50 -5.57
C ASN A 86 27.53 41.71 -6.95
N GLY A 87 26.99 40.64 -7.56
CA GLY A 87 26.35 40.66 -8.86
C GLY A 87 27.33 40.67 -10.05
N ASN A 88 28.63 40.50 -9.82
CA ASN A 88 29.63 40.42 -10.89
C ASN A 88 29.87 38.96 -11.34
N TRP A 89 30.46 38.80 -12.53
CA TRP A 89 31.04 37.52 -12.96
C TRP A 89 32.34 37.21 -12.20
N TRP A 90 32.43 36.00 -11.67
CA TRP A 90 33.62 35.45 -11.01
C TRP A 90 34.13 34.24 -11.78
N ILE A 91 35.45 34.11 -11.91
CA ILE A 91 36.11 32.96 -12.53
C ILE A 91 37.22 32.48 -11.61
N ASP A 92 37.17 31.21 -11.19
CA ASP A 92 38.17 30.59 -10.31
C ASP A 92 38.48 31.44 -9.05
N ASN A 93 37.44 32.01 -8.43
CA ASN A 93 37.50 32.95 -7.29
C ASN A 93 38.09 34.34 -7.59
N GLN A 94 38.19 34.74 -8.86
CA GLN A 94 38.59 36.08 -9.27
C GLN A 94 37.38 36.88 -9.77
N ASP A 95 37.07 38.00 -9.11
CA ASP A 95 36.07 38.97 -9.56
C ASP A 95 36.53 39.68 -10.84
N SER A 96 35.70 39.65 -11.89
CA SER A 96 35.95 40.35 -13.15
C SER A 96 35.70 41.87 -13.08
N GLY A 97 34.94 42.33 -12.09
CA GLY A 97 34.43 43.70 -12.01
C GLY A 97 33.35 44.03 -13.05
N LYS A 98 32.80 43.02 -13.74
CA LYS A 98 31.73 43.14 -14.74
C LYS A 98 30.44 42.56 -14.19
N ALA A 99 29.36 43.32 -14.24
CA ALA A 99 28.04 42.87 -13.80
C ALA A 99 27.54 41.71 -14.67
N ALA A 100 27.01 40.67 -14.04
CA ALA A 100 26.17 39.69 -14.71
C ALA A 100 24.79 40.31 -14.94
N GLY A 101 24.26 40.23 -16.16
CA GLY A 101 22.91 40.72 -16.47
C GLY A 101 21.83 40.06 -15.59
N GLU A 102 20.66 40.69 -15.48
CA GLU A 102 19.63 40.30 -14.51
C GLU A 102 18.72 39.14 -14.95
N ASP A 103 18.87 38.53 -16.14
CA ASP A 103 17.97 37.47 -16.59
C ASP A 103 18.42 36.07 -16.12
N PRO A 104 17.75 35.47 -15.12
CA PRO A 104 18.12 34.16 -14.59
C PRO A 104 17.77 33.00 -15.52
N ASN A 105 17.01 33.23 -16.60
CA ASN A 105 16.54 32.16 -17.50
C ASN A 105 17.34 32.05 -18.80
N SER A 106 18.34 32.92 -19.01
CA SER A 106 19.16 32.92 -20.21
C SER A 106 20.63 32.67 -19.85
N MET A 107 21.10 31.47 -20.16
CA MET A 107 22.53 31.14 -20.09
C MET A 107 23.29 32.02 -21.10
N PRO A 108 24.30 32.80 -20.69
CA PRO A 108 25.06 33.65 -21.59
C PRO A 108 25.99 32.82 -22.47
N GLU A 109 26.42 33.40 -23.59
CA GLU A 109 27.46 32.78 -24.42
C GLU A 109 28.81 32.93 -23.73
N ILE A 110 29.38 31.83 -23.27
CA ILE A 110 30.67 31.79 -22.58
C ILE A 110 31.71 31.23 -23.55
N GLY A 111 32.79 31.98 -23.73
CA GLY A 111 33.88 31.56 -24.61
C GLY A 111 35.20 32.22 -24.26
N ILE A 112 36.16 32.05 -25.15
CA ILE A 112 37.48 32.65 -25.06
C ILE A 112 37.65 33.59 -26.25
N GLY A 113 37.86 34.88 -25.98
CA GLY A 113 38.04 35.88 -27.02
C GLY A 113 39.38 35.77 -27.74
N GLU A 114 39.54 36.50 -28.86
CA GLU A 114 40.78 36.51 -29.66
C GLU A 114 42.03 36.92 -28.84
N GLY A 115 41.84 37.71 -27.77
CA GLY A 115 42.90 38.13 -26.84
C GLY A 115 43.30 37.08 -25.79
N GLY A 116 42.62 35.92 -25.77
CA GLY A 116 42.88 34.84 -24.82
C GLY A 116 42.33 35.04 -23.41
N ASN A 117 41.43 36.01 -23.23
CA ASN A 117 40.65 36.22 -22.02
C ASN A 117 39.28 35.56 -22.13
N TRP A 118 38.67 35.28 -20.98
CA TRP A 118 37.27 34.88 -20.91
C TRP A 118 36.35 35.99 -21.42
N VAL A 119 35.39 35.60 -22.25
CA VAL A 119 34.34 36.46 -22.80
C VAL A 119 32.99 35.88 -22.41
N ILE A 120 32.08 36.73 -21.95
CA ILE A 120 30.68 36.38 -21.66
C ILE A 120 29.78 37.39 -22.40
N ASP A 121 28.88 36.91 -23.27
CA ASP A 121 28.00 37.74 -24.13
C ASP A 121 28.76 38.87 -24.84
N ASP A 122 29.84 38.53 -25.55
CA ASP A 122 30.75 39.46 -26.23
C ASP A 122 31.50 40.47 -25.31
N VAL A 123 31.38 40.35 -23.99
CA VAL A 123 32.11 41.18 -23.02
C VAL A 123 33.40 40.49 -22.56
N ASP A 124 34.55 41.07 -22.89
CA ASP A 124 35.85 40.66 -22.35
C ASP A 124 35.94 41.00 -20.85
N LEU A 125 36.15 39.95 -20.03
CA LEU A 125 36.22 40.04 -18.58
C LEU A 125 37.61 40.41 -18.06
N GLY A 126 38.65 40.41 -18.92
CA GLY A 126 40.03 40.71 -18.55
C GLY A 126 40.73 39.63 -17.72
N ILE A 127 40.08 38.47 -17.52
CA ILE A 127 40.63 37.31 -16.83
C ILE A 127 41.16 36.34 -17.88
N SER A 128 42.44 35.96 -17.76
CA SER A 128 43.10 35.10 -18.76
C SER A 128 42.55 33.66 -18.75
N ALA A 129 42.24 33.14 -19.94
CA ALA A 129 41.81 31.75 -20.17
C ALA A 129 42.95 30.88 -20.75
N GLN A 130 44.20 31.33 -20.65
CA GLN A 130 45.34 30.75 -21.36
C GLN A 130 45.61 29.27 -21.01
N ASN A 131 45.27 28.86 -19.77
CA ASN A 131 45.36 27.47 -19.33
C ASN A 131 44.35 26.55 -20.03
N GLN A 132 43.19 27.08 -20.41
CA GLN A 132 42.16 26.33 -21.14
C GLN A 132 42.45 26.29 -22.65
N LEU A 133 42.97 27.39 -23.21
CA LEU A 133 43.42 27.47 -24.61
C LEU A 133 44.49 26.45 -24.98
N ALA A 134 45.45 26.19 -24.09
CA ALA A 134 46.56 25.27 -24.33
C ALA A 134 46.13 23.79 -24.47
N LYS A 135 44.86 23.47 -24.19
CA LYS A 135 44.32 22.11 -24.10
C LYS A 135 43.17 21.85 -25.11
N ALA A 136 43.08 22.61 -26.21
CA ALA A 136 41.92 22.67 -27.12
C ALA A 136 41.55 21.35 -27.86
N GLY A 137 40.24 21.03 -27.88
CA GLY A 137 39.57 19.83 -28.45
C GLY A 137 38.06 19.83 -28.12
N SER A 138 37.36 18.68 -28.15
CA SER A 138 35.94 18.54 -27.69
C SER A 138 35.80 18.58 -26.16
N ASN A 139 36.57 19.45 -25.50
CA ASN A 139 36.81 19.43 -24.07
C ASN A 139 35.91 20.44 -23.35
N ILE A 140 35.45 20.07 -22.14
CA ILE A 140 34.84 21.01 -21.20
C ILE A 140 35.93 21.95 -20.68
N ILE A 141 35.77 23.25 -20.91
CA ILE A 141 36.71 24.31 -20.50
C ILE A 141 36.23 25.08 -19.27
N ALA A 142 34.92 25.09 -19.03
CA ALA A 142 34.34 25.70 -17.84
C ALA A 142 33.09 24.97 -17.34
N LEU A 143 32.85 25.12 -16.05
CA LEU A 143 31.59 24.82 -15.38
C LEU A 143 30.99 26.15 -14.95
N ALA A 144 29.83 26.51 -15.48
CA ALA A 144 29.17 27.78 -15.18
C ALA A 144 27.92 27.52 -14.34
N GLN A 145 27.85 28.06 -13.12
CA GLN A 145 26.66 27.99 -12.28
C GLN A 145 25.98 29.36 -12.26
N ILE A 146 24.80 29.44 -12.87
CA ILE A 146 24.06 30.69 -13.06
C ILE A 146 22.63 30.45 -12.62
N THR A 147 22.20 31.19 -11.60
CA THR A 147 20.84 31.22 -11.03
C THR A 147 20.00 29.98 -11.32
N GLY A 148 20.34 28.88 -10.66
CA GLY A 148 19.55 27.65 -10.73
C GLY A 148 19.84 26.74 -11.92
N GLN A 149 20.82 27.06 -12.76
CA GLN A 149 21.37 26.22 -13.81
C GLN A 149 22.86 25.97 -13.62
N LEU A 150 23.32 24.77 -13.96
CA LEU A 150 24.71 24.39 -14.09
C LEU A 150 24.98 24.04 -15.56
N SER A 151 26.01 24.63 -16.14
CA SER A 151 26.35 24.46 -17.55
C SER A 151 27.76 23.99 -17.74
N PHE A 152 27.93 22.98 -18.58
CA PHE A 152 29.23 22.53 -19.07
C PHE A 152 29.52 23.27 -20.36
N VAL A 153 30.57 24.10 -20.35
CA VAL A 153 30.99 24.91 -21.50
C VAL A 153 32.13 24.19 -22.23
N PHE A 154 31.96 23.95 -23.52
CA PHE A 154 32.95 23.26 -24.36
C PHE A 154 33.83 24.27 -25.11
N ALA A 155 35.06 23.86 -25.43
CA ALA A 155 36.02 24.72 -26.15
C ALA A 155 35.55 25.17 -27.54
N ASP A 156 34.58 24.46 -28.14
CA ASP A 156 33.97 24.80 -29.42
C ASP A 156 32.72 25.70 -29.28
N GLY A 157 32.44 26.20 -28.07
CA GLY A 157 31.32 27.09 -27.76
C GLY A 157 30.00 26.37 -27.48
N ARG A 158 29.94 25.04 -27.59
CA ARG A 158 28.75 24.29 -27.19
C ARG A 158 28.56 24.36 -25.67
N THR A 159 27.31 24.33 -25.23
CA THR A 159 26.94 24.23 -23.81
C THR A 159 25.96 23.09 -23.58
N ILE A 160 26.08 22.43 -22.42
CA ILE A 160 25.07 21.49 -21.91
C ILE A 160 24.61 22.00 -20.55
N ASN A 161 23.32 22.31 -20.42
CA ASN A 161 22.75 22.94 -19.25
C ASN A 161 21.91 21.93 -18.44
N PHE A 162 22.01 22.03 -17.12
CA PHE A 162 21.28 21.23 -16.15
C PHE A 162 20.60 22.16 -15.15
N ASP A 163 19.38 21.83 -14.72
CA ASP A 163 18.75 22.55 -13.63
C ASP A 163 19.43 22.17 -12.31
N ALA A 164 20.17 23.11 -11.72
CA ALA A 164 20.89 22.96 -10.46
C ALA A 164 20.19 23.77 -9.36
N SER A 165 18.91 23.47 -9.15
CA SER A 165 18.05 24.14 -8.18
C SER A 165 17.38 23.16 -7.23
N ALA A 166 17.03 23.65 -6.04
CA ALA A 166 16.15 22.93 -5.13
C ALA A 166 14.79 22.63 -5.81
N PRO A 167 14.07 21.58 -5.37
CA PRO A 167 12.78 21.24 -5.95
C PRO A 167 11.75 22.38 -5.85
N VAL A 168 10.84 22.45 -6.81
CA VAL A 168 9.72 23.40 -6.79
C VAL A 168 8.43 22.63 -6.54
N ILE A 169 7.79 22.89 -5.40
CA ILE A 169 6.60 22.19 -4.94
C ILE A 169 5.36 23.04 -5.23
N SER A 170 4.30 22.42 -5.73
CA SER A 170 2.97 23.01 -5.81
C SER A 170 1.89 21.97 -5.55
N PHE A 171 0.69 22.45 -5.20
CA PHE A 171 -0.47 21.62 -4.92
C PHE A 171 -1.64 22.02 -5.83
N ASN A 172 -2.34 21.02 -6.35
CA ASN A 172 -3.61 21.24 -7.04
C ASN A 172 -4.72 21.33 -6.00
N ILE A 173 -4.93 22.54 -5.48
CA ILE A 173 -5.95 22.80 -4.45
C ILE A 173 -7.33 22.84 -5.14
N PRO A 174 -8.30 22.00 -4.71
CA PRO A 174 -9.65 22.01 -5.28
C PRO A 174 -10.38 23.32 -4.95
N GLU A 175 -11.44 23.62 -5.71
CA GLU A 175 -12.32 24.75 -5.41
C GLU A 175 -12.92 24.59 -4.00
N GLY A 176 -12.73 25.60 -3.15
CA GLY A 176 -13.12 25.53 -1.74
C GLY A 176 -12.05 24.98 -0.78
N GLY A 177 -10.91 24.51 -1.30
CA GLY A 177 -9.83 23.94 -0.49
C GLY A 177 -10.05 22.46 -0.14
N PHE A 178 -9.08 21.87 0.55
CA PHE A 178 -9.19 20.49 1.02
C PHE A 178 -10.09 20.45 2.27
N VAL A 179 -11.36 20.07 2.08
CA VAL A 179 -12.35 19.96 3.16
C VAL A 179 -12.89 18.53 3.23
N PHE A 180 -12.82 17.91 4.41
CA PHE A 180 -13.27 16.53 4.66
C PHE A 180 -13.56 16.32 6.15
N ASP A 181 -14.21 15.22 6.53
CA ASP A 181 -14.54 14.93 7.93
C ASP A 181 -13.37 14.25 8.65
N LYS A 182 -13.24 14.43 9.97
CA LYS A 182 -12.24 13.71 10.78
C LYS A 182 -12.41 12.19 10.62
N MET A 183 -11.38 11.39 10.88
CA MET A 183 -11.44 9.92 10.79
C MET A 183 -11.89 9.42 9.41
N SER A 184 -11.53 10.18 8.36
CA SER A 184 -11.67 9.81 6.95
C SER A 184 -10.33 9.93 6.23
N TRP A 185 -10.11 9.12 5.20
CA TRP A 185 -8.89 9.16 4.40
C TRP A 185 -8.70 10.47 3.63
N PHE A 186 -7.69 11.24 4.02
CA PHE A 186 -7.18 12.37 3.25
C PHE A 186 -6.16 11.89 2.21
N LYS A 187 -6.21 12.45 1.01
CA LYS A 187 -5.18 12.25 -0.02
C LYS A 187 -4.85 13.55 -0.73
N VAL A 188 -3.57 13.83 -0.87
CA VAL A 188 -3.06 14.93 -1.70
C VAL A 188 -1.88 14.46 -2.53
N ALA A 189 -1.94 14.76 -3.83
CA ALA A 189 -0.82 14.55 -4.73
C ALA A 189 -0.03 15.84 -4.89
N ALA A 190 1.28 15.79 -4.69
CA ALA A 190 2.15 16.95 -4.84
C ALA A 190 2.69 17.02 -6.27
N VAL A 191 2.63 18.20 -6.88
CA VAL A 191 3.31 18.46 -8.15
C VAL A 191 4.68 19.02 -7.80
N VAL A 192 5.73 18.24 -8.03
CA VAL A 192 7.10 18.65 -7.75
C VAL A 192 7.90 18.65 -9.05
N LYS A 193 8.54 19.79 -9.35
CA LYS A 193 9.50 19.94 -10.45
C LYS A 193 10.92 19.89 -9.88
N LEU A 194 11.89 19.54 -10.73
CA LEU A 194 13.31 19.44 -10.36
C LEU A 194 13.52 18.42 -9.22
N ASP A 195 12.76 17.33 -9.26
CA ASP A 195 12.64 16.33 -8.21
C ASP A 195 13.36 15.02 -8.54
N ALA A 196 14.29 15.06 -9.51
CA ALA A 196 15.17 13.94 -9.81
C ALA A 196 15.92 13.52 -8.54
N ASP A 197 15.81 12.23 -8.18
CA ASP A 197 16.36 11.63 -6.97
C ASP A 197 15.99 12.36 -5.67
N ALA A 198 14.88 13.11 -5.67
CA ALA A 198 14.45 13.86 -4.52
C ALA A 198 13.89 12.95 -3.42
N SER A 199 14.21 13.29 -2.18
CA SER A 199 13.59 12.76 -0.97
C SER A 199 12.47 13.68 -0.49
N TYR A 200 11.46 13.11 0.15
CA TYR A 200 10.26 13.81 0.60
C TYR A 200 10.01 13.59 2.08
N GLU A 201 9.47 14.60 2.76
CA GLU A 201 9.06 14.51 4.16
C GLU A 201 7.80 15.37 4.38
N TRP A 202 6.68 14.72 4.70
CA TRP A 202 5.46 15.37 5.13
C TRP A 202 5.48 15.58 6.64
N LEU A 203 5.16 16.79 7.11
CA LEU A 203 5.09 17.13 8.53
C LEU A 203 3.73 17.73 8.91
N TYR A 204 3.31 17.41 10.13
CA TYR A 204 2.17 18.00 10.81
C TYR A 204 2.55 18.24 12.28
N ASP A 205 2.41 19.49 12.75
CA ASP A 205 2.87 19.93 14.07
C ASP A 205 4.34 19.55 14.38
N GLY A 206 5.20 19.56 13.35
CA GLY A 206 6.62 19.21 13.45
C GLY A 206 6.92 17.71 13.57
N LYS A 207 5.90 16.84 13.58
CA LYS A 207 6.04 15.38 13.51
C LYS A 207 5.99 14.92 12.05
N VAL A 208 6.82 13.93 11.69
CA VAL A 208 6.83 13.34 10.35
C VAL A 208 5.62 12.40 10.18
N LEU A 209 4.82 12.65 9.15
CA LEU A 209 3.70 11.79 8.77
C LEU A 209 4.12 10.71 7.78
N ALA A 210 4.82 11.09 6.71
CA ALA A 210 5.21 10.20 5.62
C ALA A 210 6.49 10.68 4.92
N ASN A 211 7.19 9.77 4.25
CA ASN A 211 8.42 10.03 3.49
C ASN A 211 8.19 9.84 1.97
N THR A 212 6.97 10.09 1.53
CA THR A 212 6.49 9.91 0.15
C THR A 212 6.19 11.25 -0.50
N LYS A 213 6.20 11.30 -1.83
CA LYS A 213 5.83 12.52 -2.58
C LYS A 213 4.39 12.92 -2.30
N ASP A 214 3.48 11.97 -2.44
CA ASP A 214 2.06 12.12 -2.15
C ASP A 214 1.77 11.72 -0.70
N LEU A 215 0.72 12.28 -0.11
CA LEU A 215 0.28 11.95 1.24
C LEU A 215 -1.08 11.25 1.20
N THR A 216 -1.17 10.12 1.88
CA THR A 216 -2.42 9.46 2.28
C THR A 216 -2.38 9.33 3.81
N TYR A 217 -3.37 9.89 4.52
CA TYR A 217 -3.36 9.92 5.99
C TYR A 217 -4.78 10.05 6.56
N VAL A 218 -4.97 9.63 7.82
CA VAL A 218 -6.23 9.79 8.56
C VAL A 218 -6.01 10.70 9.76
N PHE A 219 -6.85 11.71 9.92
CA PHE A 219 -6.72 12.70 10.98
C PHE A 219 -7.86 12.58 11.98
N ALA A 220 -7.55 12.43 13.27
CA ALA A 220 -8.56 12.33 14.34
C ALA A 220 -9.11 13.68 14.82
N LYS A 221 -8.39 14.79 14.59
CA LYS A 221 -8.72 16.10 15.17
C LYS A 221 -9.34 17.04 14.13
N ALA A 222 -10.57 17.49 14.38
CA ALA A 222 -11.22 18.53 13.60
C ALA A 222 -10.53 19.90 13.74
N GLY A 223 -10.73 20.79 12.77
CA GLY A 223 -10.17 22.14 12.72
C GLY A 223 -9.47 22.45 11.40
N GLU A 224 -8.92 23.66 11.33
CA GLU A 224 -8.02 24.06 10.25
C GLU A 224 -6.58 23.68 10.64
N HIS A 225 -5.89 23.00 9.73
CA HIS A 225 -4.55 22.47 9.97
C HIS A 225 -3.61 22.80 8.81
N LEU A 226 -2.33 22.95 9.13
CA LEU A 226 -1.29 23.30 8.18
C LEU A 226 -0.30 22.13 8.05
N LEU A 227 -0.29 21.51 6.88
CA LEU A 227 0.69 20.47 6.54
C LEU A 227 1.89 21.10 5.84
N GLN A 228 3.07 20.51 6.02
CA GLN A 228 4.30 20.94 5.36
C GLN A 228 4.87 19.77 4.55
N LEU A 229 5.20 20.01 3.29
CA LEU A 229 5.99 19.07 2.48
C LEU A 229 7.38 19.64 2.29
N LYS A 230 8.40 18.90 2.71
CA LYS A 230 9.79 19.15 2.33
C LYS A 230 10.17 18.24 1.17
N ALA A 231 10.78 18.82 0.13
CA ALA A 231 11.42 18.08 -0.94
C ALA A 231 12.90 18.48 -0.99
N LYS A 232 13.79 17.48 -1.08
CA LYS A 232 15.24 17.67 -1.08
C LYS A 232 15.88 16.89 -2.21
N ASN A 233 16.66 17.57 -3.05
CA ASN A 233 17.59 16.97 -4.01
C ASN A 233 19.04 17.33 -3.62
N GLU A 234 20.01 17.04 -4.49
CA GLU A 234 21.43 17.37 -4.25
C GLU A 234 21.71 18.87 -4.20
N PHE A 235 20.88 19.70 -4.83
CA PHE A 235 21.07 21.15 -4.97
C PHE A 235 20.37 21.96 -3.89
N GLY A 236 19.46 21.37 -3.13
CA GLY A 236 18.87 22.04 -1.98
C GLY A 236 17.58 21.42 -1.45
N VAL A 237 16.96 22.14 -0.53
CA VAL A 237 15.70 21.76 0.12
C VAL A 237 14.68 22.86 -0.10
N ARG A 238 13.46 22.48 -0.46
CA ARG A 238 12.31 23.37 -0.45
C ARG A 238 11.24 22.84 0.49
N THR A 239 10.54 23.74 1.16
CA THR A 239 9.39 23.44 2.00
C THR A 239 8.23 24.29 1.52
N GLU A 240 7.09 23.66 1.25
CA GLU A 240 5.84 24.34 0.96
C GLU A 240 4.75 23.83 1.90
N GLN A 241 3.72 24.66 2.08
CA GLN A 241 2.65 24.40 3.03
C GLN A 241 1.31 24.26 2.31
N VAL A 242 0.43 23.44 2.87
CA VAL A 242 -0.96 23.30 2.40
C VAL A 242 -1.89 23.29 3.60
N THR A 243 -2.95 24.09 3.52
CA THR A 243 -4.01 24.13 4.53
C THR A 243 -5.08 23.11 4.22
N ILE A 244 -5.52 22.38 5.24
CA ILE A 244 -6.66 21.47 5.20
C ILE A 244 -7.69 21.89 6.25
N THR A 245 -8.96 21.69 5.95
CA THR A 245 -10.07 21.91 6.89
C THR A 245 -10.74 20.58 7.18
N ILE A 246 -10.67 20.17 8.44
CA ILE A 246 -11.24 18.92 8.91
C ILE A 246 -12.52 19.24 9.68
N ASN A 247 -13.66 18.80 9.18
CA ASN A 247 -14.93 18.98 9.87
C ASN A 247 -15.01 18.04 11.08
N ASP A 248 -15.72 18.48 12.10
CA ASP A 248 -16.16 17.57 13.15
C ASP A 248 -17.29 16.67 12.62
N ALA A 249 -17.32 15.43 13.10
CA ALA A 249 -18.30 14.42 12.73
C ALA A 249 -18.60 13.52 13.93
N VAL A 250 -19.82 12.97 13.97
CA VAL A 250 -20.25 12.04 15.02
C VAL A 250 -20.44 10.69 14.36
N TYR A 251 -19.72 9.70 14.88
CA TYR A 251 -19.71 8.34 14.34
C TYR A 251 -20.38 7.35 15.27
N THR A 252 -20.79 6.22 14.69
CA THR A 252 -21.29 5.09 15.45
C THR A 252 -20.12 4.40 16.13
N ASN A 253 -20.11 4.33 17.47
CA ASN A 253 -19.10 3.55 18.19
C ASN A 253 -19.46 2.05 18.21
N ASN A 254 -19.60 1.48 17.01
CA ASN A 254 -19.82 0.07 16.69
C ASN A 254 -19.68 -0.14 15.17
N LEU A 255 -19.72 -1.39 14.70
CA LEU A 255 -19.86 -1.64 13.27
C LEU A 255 -21.15 -1.00 12.72
N THR A 256 -21.12 -0.60 11.45
CA THR A 256 -22.30 -0.15 10.71
C THR A 256 -22.69 -1.11 9.60
N LYS A 257 -21.81 -2.04 9.24
CA LYS A 257 -22.05 -3.05 8.22
C LYS A 257 -21.35 -4.37 8.51
N LEU A 258 -22.05 -5.47 8.27
CA LEU A 258 -21.54 -6.83 8.29
C LEU A 258 -21.39 -7.35 6.86
N PHE A 259 -20.17 -7.66 6.45
CA PHE A 259 -19.89 -8.16 5.11
C PHE A 259 -19.97 -9.67 5.03
N GLU A 260 -19.47 -10.36 6.05
CA GLU A 260 -19.45 -11.82 6.10
C GLU A 260 -19.75 -12.32 7.50
N PHE A 261 -20.45 -13.45 7.58
CA PHE A 261 -20.61 -14.26 8.76
C PHE A 261 -20.60 -15.72 8.33
N LYS A 262 -19.49 -16.41 8.58
CA LYS A 262 -19.27 -17.81 8.21
C LYS A 262 -18.80 -18.59 9.44
N PRO A 263 -19.71 -18.99 10.33
CA PRO A 263 -19.36 -19.75 11.51
C PRO A 263 -18.90 -21.17 11.13
N ALA A 264 -17.99 -21.71 11.90
CA ALA A 264 -17.68 -23.14 11.92
C ALA A 264 -18.73 -23.87 12.77
N PRO A 265 -18.77 -25.21 12.77
CA PRO A 265 -19.75 -25.95 13.58
C PRO A 265 -19.56 -25.71 15.07
N GLY A 266 -20.66 -25.62 15.82
CA GLY A 266 -20.64 -25.36 17.26
C GLY A 266 -22.02 -25.38 17.93
N GLN A 267 -22.03 -25.45 19.26
CA GLN A 267 -23.20 -25.63 20.09
C GLN A 267 -24.14 -24.42 20.14
N GLN A 268 -23.69 -23.24 19.72
CA GLN A 268 -24.51 -22.03 19.61
C GLN A 268 -24.90 -21.72 18.17
N ILE A 269 -24.37 -22.47 17.20
CA ILE A 269 -24.72 -22.30 15.79
C ILE A 269 -26.20 -22.67 15.58
N ASN A 270 -26.84 -21.93 14.69
CA ASN A 270 -28.29 -21.90 14.46
C ASN A 270 -29.12 -21.35 15.66
N LYS A 271 -28.48 -20.85 16.72
CA LYS A 271 -29.11 -20.09 17.82
C LYS A 271 -28.65 -18.64 17.90
N LEU A 272 -27.36 -18.39 17.68
CA LEU A 272 -26.73 -17.07 17.79
C LEU A 272 -25.97 -16.71 16.49
N PRO A 273 -26.67 -16.21 15.45
CA PRO A 273 -28.10 -15.94 15.37
C PRO A 273 -28.96 -17.18 15.09
N ALA A 274 -30.26 -17.06 15.35
CA ALA A 274 -31.22 -18.15 15.15
C ALA A 274 -31.41 -18.45 13.66
N TRP A 275 -31.40 -19.73 13.31
CA TRP A 275 -31.69 -20.21 11.95
C TRP A 275 -32.57 -21.45 11.99
N SER A 276 -33.40 -21.61 10.96
CA SER A 276 -34.20 -22.80 10.72
C SER A 276 -34.23 -23.11 9.22
N GLU A 277 -34.50 -24.37 8.88
CA GLU A 277 -34.57 -24.83 7.49
C GLU A 277 -35.47 -23.94 6.62
N GLY A 278 -34.99 -23.63 5.41
CA GLY A 278 -35.65 -22.73 4.46
C GLY A 278 -35.27 -21.24 4.58
N ILE A 279 -34.50 -20.84 5.60
CA ILE A 279 -33.94 -19.48 5.67
C ILE A 279 -32.67 -19.39 4.80
N ALA A 280 -32.63 -18.42 3.88
CA ALA A 280 -31.47 -18.15 3.03
C ALA A 280 -30.28 -17.54 3.81
N ALA A 281 -29.05 -17.80 3.37
CA ALA A 281 -27.82 -17.32 4.00
C ALA A 281 -27.80 -15.79 4.20
N ASP A 282 -28.22 -15.00 3.20
CA ASP A 282 -28.28 -13.53 3.28
C ASP A 282 -29.18 -13.03 4.42
N SER A 283 -30.21 -13.79 4.79
CA SER A 283 -31.09 -13.46 5.92
C SER A 283 -30.39 -13.71 7.27
N VAL A 284 -29.49 -14.68 7.34
CA VAL A 284 -28.66 -14.96 8.51
C VAL A 284 -27.67 -13.83 8.73
N LEU A 285 -26.98 -13.40 7.66
CA LEU A 285 -26.06 -12.27 7.71
C LEU A 285 -26.73 -11.00 8.27
N LYS A 286 -27.92 -10.66 7.77
CA LYS A 286 -28.72 -9.53 8.29
C LYS A 286 -29.12 -9.70 9.76
N THR A 287 -29.40 -10.93 10.18
CA THR A 287 -29.75 -11.22 11.57
C THR A 287 -28.53 -11.10 12.49
N ALA A 288 -27.36 -11.55 12.04
CA ALA A 288 -26.09 -11.35 12.72
C ALA A 288 -25.72 -9.86 12.82
N GLU A 289 -25.83 -9.10 11.72
CA GLU A 289 -25.60 -7.65 11.72
C GLU A 289 -26.50 -6.94 12.73
N LYS A 290 -27.79 -7.30 12.74
CA LYS A 290 -28.75 -6.78 13.71
C LYS A 290 -28.39 -7.18 15.15
N ALA A 291 -27.87 -8.37 15.39
CA ALA A 291 -27.45 -8.80 16.72
C ALA A 291 -26.28 -7.92 17.20
N LEU A 292 -25.22 -7.82 16.40
CA LEU A 292 -24.02 -7.05 16.73
C LEU A 292 -24.29 -5.56 16.92
N THR A 293 -25.09 -4.94 16.04
CA THR A 293 -25.46 -3.52 16.16
C THR A 293 -26.34 -3.22 17.37
N ASN A 294 -26.99 -4.24 17.96
CA ASN A 294 -27.73 -4.16 19.22
C ASN A 294 -26.94 -4.73 20.42
N ASN A 295 -25.62 -4.87 20.30
CA ASN A 295 -24.73 -5.39 21.33
C ASN A 295 -25.10 -6.80 21.83
N SER A 296 -25.68 -7.62 20.95
CA SER A 296 -26.01 -9.02 21.20
C SER A 296 -24.96 -9.94 20.58
N LEU A 297 -24.75 -11.10 21.21
CA LEU A 297 -23.73 -12.07 20.81
C LEU A 297 -24.09 -12.80 19.52
N ILE A 298 -23.07 -13.05 18.70
CA ILE A 298 -23.04 -14.10 17.69
C ILE A 298 -21.89 -15.05 18.01
N SER A 299 -22.06 -16.30 17.58
CA SER A 299 -21.09 -17.37 17.79
C SER A 299 -20.33 -17.69 16.51
N LEU A 300 -19.01 -17.80 16.61
CA LEU A 300 -18.16 -18.22 15.50
C LEU A 300 -18.00 -19.74 15.40
N GLY A 301 -18.41 -20.49 16.44
CA GLY A 301 -18.27 -21.94 16.49
C GLY A 301 -16.80 -22.36 16.65
N SER A 302 -16.45 -23.56 16.19
CA SER A 302 -15.08 -24.10 16.29
C SER A 302 -14.06 -23.33 15.42
N PHE A 303 -12.83 -23.86 15.31
CA PHE A 303 -11.73 -23.20 14.61
C PHE A 303 -12.12 -22.68 13.22
N GLY A 304 -11.72 -21.44 12.94
CA GLY A 304 -11.76 -20.82 11.63
C GLY A 304 -13.08 -20.14 11.27
N GLY A 305 -14.16 -20.41 12.02
CA GLY A 305 -15.40 -19.66 11.86
C GLY A 305 -15.16 -18.18 12.11
N TYR A 306 -15.76 -17.32 11.27
CA TYR A 306 -15.37 -15.91 11.21
C TYR A 306 -16.49 -14.93 10.88
N VAL A 307 -16.20 -13.65 11.14
CA VAL A 307 -17.04 -12.50 10.82
C VAL A 307 -16.19 -11.36 10.23
N THR A 308 -16.71 -10.63 9.25
CA THR A 308 -16.06 -9.45 8.62
C THR A 308 -16.95 -8.23 8.77
N MET A 309 -16.44 -7.17 9.40
CA MET A 309 -17.16 -5.97 9.82
C MET A 309 -16.56 -4.71 9.21
N GLY A 310 -17.39 -3.68 8.98
CA GLY A 310 -16.95 -2.34 8.60
C GLY A 310 -17.74 -1.23 9.30
N PHE A 311 -17.22 0.00 9.18
CA PHE A 311 -17.59 1.14 10.02
C PHE A 311 -18.00 2.36 9.17
N ASP A 312 -18.59 3.37 9.81
CA ASP A 312 -18.93 4.66 9.17
C ASP A 312 -17.79 5.69 9.22
N HIS A 313 -16.60 5.26 9.67
CA HIS A 313 -15.36 6.02 9.75
C HIS A 313 -14.17 5.04 9.70
N THR A 314 -12.97 5.57 9.49
CA THR A 314 -11.74 4.81 9.66
C THR A 314 -11.35 4.82 11.13
N ILE A 315 -11.18 3.64 11.75
CA ILE A 315 -10.64 3.53 13.11
C ILE A 315 -9.17 3.94 13.03
N VAL A 316 -8.80 5.01 13.74
CA VAL A 316 -7.46 5.60 13.63
C VAL A 316 -6.45 4.79 14.44
N ASN A 317 -5.26 4.55 13.86
CA ASN A 317 -4.11 4.05 14.61
C ASN A 317 -3.45 5.21 15.37
N GLY A 318 -3.76 5.29 16.66
CA GLY A 318 -3.36 6.34 17.59
C GLY A 318 -2.11 6.00 18.41
N GLU A 319 -2.01 6.61 19.59
CA GLU A 319 -1.01 6.22 20.57
C GLU A 319 -1.64 5.22 21.56
N GLY A 320 -1.17 3.97 21.58
CA GLY A 320 -1.69 2.92 22.45
C GLY A 320 -2.75 2.07 21.78
N ASN A 321 -3.71 1.55 22.55
CA ASN A 321 -4.76 0.69 22.01
C ASN A 321 -5.85 1.52 21.31
N ASP A 322 -6.33 1.03 20.17
CA ASP A 322 -7.21 1.75 19.26
C ASP A 322 -8.65 1.24 19.28
N PHE A 323 -8.86 -0.06 19.49
CA PHE A 323 -10.20 -0.63 19.50
C PHE A 323 -10.33 -1.84 20.43
N LEU A 324 -11.56 -2.27 20.65
CA LEU A 324 -11.93 -3.46 21.39
C LEU A 324 -12.96 -4.26 20.58
N VAL A 325 -12.71 -5.54 20.36
CA VAL A 325 -13.75 -6.49 19.92
C VAL A 325 -14.46 -7.01 21.17
N ASN A 326 -15.72 -6.61 21.34
CA ASN A 326 -16.50 -7.00 22.51
C ASN A 326 -16.87 -8.48 22.41
N GLY A 327 -16.61 -9.23 23.49
CA GLY A 327 -17.00 -10.63 23.65
C GLY A 327 -17.69 -10.88 25.00
N ASN A 328 -17.67 -12.12 25.47
CA ASN A 328 -18.25 -12.55 26.74
C ASN A 328 -17.25 -13.27 27.68
N ALA A 329 -15.96 -13.22 27.36
CA ALA A 329 -14.89 -13.86 28.12
C ALA A 329 -14.91 -13.56 29.62
N TYR A 330 -14.54 -14.58 30.40
CA TYR A 330 -14.34 -14.46 31.84
C TYR A 330 -13.10 -15.26 32.29
N SER A 331 -12.62 -14.99 33.51
CA SER A 331 -11.26 -15.36 33.94
C SER A 331 -10.84 -16.83 33.82
N SER A 332 -11.79 -17.77 33.79
CA SER A 332 -11.51 -19.21 33.70
C SER A 332 -11.94 -19.83 32.37
N TRP A 333 -12.48 -19.02 31.45
CA TRP A 333 -12.96 -19.45 30.15
C TRP A 333 -12.82 -18.30 29.15
N ALA A 334 -11.67 -18.28 28.49
CA ALA A 334 -11.39 -17.45 27.34
C ALA A 334 -11.72 -18.23 26.05
N GLU A 335 -12.20 -17.54 25.01
CA GLU A 335 -12.50 -18.14 23.70
C GLU A 335 -11.82 -17.32 22.60
N PRO A 336 -10.47 -17.32 22.58
CA PRO A 336 -9.67 -16.31 21.89
C PRO A 336 -9.86 -16.33 20.37
N GLY A 337 -10.38 -15.21 19.86
CA GLY A 337 -10.49 -14.92 18.44
C GLY A 337 -9.26 -14.18 17.92
N ILE A 338 -8.72 -14.62 16.79
CA ILE A 338 -7.68 -13.89 16.07
C ILE A 338 -8.33 -12.78 15.26
N ILE A 339 -7.66 -11.63 15.21
CA ILE A 339 -8.15 -10.42 14.56
C ILE A 339 -7.29 -10.15 13.34
N MET A 340 -7.93 -9.86 12.21
CA MET A 340 -7.30 -9.27 11.05
C MET A 340 -7.90 -7.90 10.77
N VAL A 341 -7.10 -7.00 10.22
CA VAL A 341 -7.51 -5.64 9.88
C VAL A 341 -7.13 -5.29 8.44
N SER A 342 -7.86 -4.36 7.82
CA SER A 342 -7.61 -3.92 6.45
C SER A 342 -8.00 -2.45 6.25
N GLU A 343 -7.28 -1.77 5.36
CA GLU A 343 -7.53 -0.41 4.87
C GLU A 343 -8.33 -0.51 3.55
N ASP A 344 -9.31 0.38 3.32
CA ASP A 344 -9.97 0.53 2.01
C ASP A 344 -9.10 1.39 1.07
N VAL A 345 -7.96 0.82 0.67
CA VAL A 345 -6.95 1.47 -0.18
C VAL A 345 -7.55 1.89 -1.52
N ASN A 346 -8.42 1.03 -2.08
CA ASN A 346 -9.00 1.24 -3.40
C ASN A 346 -10.31 2.08 -3.37
N ARG A 347 -10.88 2.30 -2.18
CA ARG A 347 -12.06 3.15 -1.90
C ARG A 347 -13.36 2.65 -2.50
N ASN A 348 -13.54 1.34 -2.62
CA ASN A 348 -14.77 0.75 -3.12
C ASN A 348 -15.76 0.44 -1.99
N GLY A 349 -15.39 0.63 -0.73
CA GLY A 349 -16.21 0.30 0.44
C GLY A 349 -16.43 -1.20 0.63
N LEU A 350 -15.51 -2.03 0.11
CA LEU A 350 -15.52 -3.49 0.20
C LEU A 350 -14.23 -3.97 0.88
N PRO A 351 -14.30 -5.06 1.65
CA PRO A 351 -13.15 -5.64 2.34
C PRO A 351 -12.31 -6.53 1.40
N ASP A 352 -11.83 -5.98 0.30
CA ASP A 352 -11.10 -6.68 -0.76
C ASP A 352 -9.65 -6.22 -0.99
N ASP A 353 -9.17 -5.30 -0.16
CA ASP A 353 -7.75 -4.94 -0.06
C ASP A 353 -6.97 -5.90 0.86
N GLU A 354 -5.65 -5.68 0.99
CA GLU A 354 -4.75 -6.53 1.76
C GLU A 354 -5.18 -6.64 3.24
N TRP A 355 -5.05 -7.84 3.80
CA TRP A 355 -5.39 -8.14 5.19
C TRP A 355 -4.15 -8.36 6.03
N TYR A 356 -4.11 -7.74 7.21
CA TYR A 356 -3.02 -7.83 8.16
C TYR A 356 -3.49 -8.50 9.45
N GLU A 357 -2.75 -9.50 9.95
CA GLU A 357 -3.08 -10.18 11.20
C GLU A 357 -2.55 -9.37 12.39
N ILE A 358 -3.39 -9.13 13.39
CA ILE A 358 -2.98 -8.56 14.66
C ILE A 358 -2.26 -9.65 15.44
N TYR A 359 -0.96 -9.45 15.67
CA TYR A 359 -0.21 -10.38 16.49
C TYR A 359 -0.61 -10.19 17.95
N GLY A 360 -0.95 -11.29 18.59
CA GLY A 360 -1.10 -11.44 20.04
C GLY A 360 0.01 -12.29 20.65
N SER A 361 -0.04 -12.42 21.97
CA SER A 361 0.99 -13.04 22.83
C SER A 361 1.49 -14.44 22.43
N GLU A 362 0.73 -15.23 21.68
CA GLU A 362 1.12 -16.60 21.29
C GLU A 362 1.55 -16.74 19.83
N HIS A 363 1.59 -15.67 19.02
CA HIS A 363 1.98 -15.80 17.60
C HIS A 363 3.43 -16.24 17.38
N SER A 364 4.28 -16.06 18.39
CA SER A 364 5.67 -16.57 18.42
C SER A 364 5.81 -17.91 19.13
N ASN A 365 4.72 -18.49 19.64
CA ASN A 365 4.75 -19.79 20.28
C ASN A 365 4.96 -20.88 19.21
N PRO A 366 5.93 -21.80 19.37
CA PRO A 366 6.16 -22.89 18.42
C PRO A 366 4.98 -23.87 18.28
N GLU A 367 4.04 -23.88 19.23
CA GLU A 367 2.80 -24.65 19.13
C GLU A 367 1.71 -23.94 18.32
N ALA A 368 1.87 -22.65 18.00
CA ALA A 368 0.98 -21.96 17.07
C ALA A 368 1.28 -22.38 15.63
N ILE A 369 0.25 -22.78 14.88
CA ILE A 369 0.38 -23.30 13.52
C ILE A 369 -0.23 -22.30 12.54
N LYS A 370 0.64 -21.59 11.80
CA LYS A 370 0.22 -20.71 10.71
C LYS A 370 -0.25 -21.51 9.49
N ASN A 371 -1.14 -20.92 8.69
CA ASN A 371 -1.73 -21.58 7.51
C ASN A 371 -2.36 -22.94 7.83
N TYR A 372 -2.87 -23.11 9.05
CA TYR A 372 -3.62 -24.29 9.45
C TYR A 372 -4.96 -24.29 8.72
N GLU A 373 -5.31 -25.41 8.11
CA GLU A 373 -6.56 -25.57 7.39
C GLU A 373 -7.33 -26.76 7.96
N VAL A 374 -8.63 -26.58 8.20
CA VAL A 374 -9.54 -27.64 8.64
C VAL A 374 -10.77 -27.66 7.75
N THR A 375 -11.25 -28.87 7.44
CA THR A 375 -12.52 -29.11 6.77
C THR A 375 -13.47 -29.83 7.71
N TYR A 376 -14.66 -29.28 7.90
CA TYR A 376 -15.77 -29.90 8.62
C TYR A 376 -16.79 -30.50 7.64
N TYR A 377 -17.41 -31.61 8.03
CA TYR A 377 -18.38 -32.32 7.20
C TYR A 377 -19.75 -32.34 7.86
N ARG A 378 -20.79 -32.04 7.07
CA ARG A 378 -22.19 -32.09 7.48
C ARG A 378 -22.55 -33.52 7.93
N PRO A 379 -23.21 -33.70 9.08
CA PRO A 379 -23.60 -35.02 9.53
C PRO A 379 -24.73 -35.56 8.64
N GLU A 380 -24.70 -36.87 8.34
CA GLU A 380 -25.75 -37.53 7.55
C GLU A 380 -27.12 -37.46 8.24
N SER A 381 -27.12 -37.47 9.57
CA SER A 381 -28.32 -37.34 10.39
C SER A 381 -27.99 -36.76 11.77
N GLU A 382 -28.98 -36.16 12.41
CA GLU A 382 -28.86 -35.73 13.80
C GLU A 382 -28.81 -36.96 14.74
N PRO A 383 -27.88 -36.97 15.73
CA PRO A 383 -27.73 -38.11 16.62
C PRO A 383 -28.97 -38.26 17.52
N THR A 384 -29.36 -39.52 17.74
CA THR A 384 -30.44 -39.85 18.69
C THR A 384 -30.01 -39.62 20.14
N ASN A 385 -28.71 -39.80 20.42
CA ASN A 385 -28.11 -39.49 21.70
C ASN A 385 -27.84 -37.98 21.78
N PRO A 386 -28.44 -37.25 22.74
CA PRO A 386 -28.19 -35.82 22.88
C PRO A 386 -26.76 -35.50 23.36
N ASN A 387 -26.00 -36.48 23.85
CA ASN A 387 -24.57 -36.37 24.16
C ASN A 387 -23.75 -37.27 23.21
N GLU A 388 -23.39 -36.77 22.04
CA GLU A 388 -22.67 -37.51 21.01
C GLU A 388 -21.25 -36.96 20.82
N GLN A 389 -20.23 -37.74 21.16
CA GLN A 389 -18.84 -37.29 21.06
C GLN A 389 -18.34 -37.26 19.60
N ASN A 390 -18.90 -38.13 18.73
CA ASN A 390 -18.49 -38.27 17.35
C ASN A 390 -19.50 -37.63 16.39
N TYR A 391 -19.83 -36.35 16.61
CA TYR A 391 -20.94 -35.71 15.90
C TYR A 391 -20.53 -35.04 14.58
N ILE A 392 -19.82 -33.91 14.60
CA ILE A 392 -19.38 -33.24 13.37
C ILE A 392 -17.93 -33.60 13.09
N SER A 393 -17.67 -34.47 12.11
CA SER A 393 -16.31 -34.87 11.78
C SER A 393 -15.53 -33.74 11.12
N TRP A 394 -14.23 -33.68 11.39
CA TRP A 394 -13.29 -32.79 10.70
C TRP A 394 -11.98 -33.48 10.36
N LYS A 395 -11.26 -32.93 9.37
CA LYS A 395 -9.90 -33.29 8.98
C LYS A 395 -9.09 -32.03 8.75
N ASP A 396 -7.80 -32.08 9.02
CA ASP A 396 -6.91 -30.93 8.83
C ASP A 396 -5.79 -31.18 7.81
N ASN A 397 -5.04 -30.13 7.50
CA ASN A 397 -3.85 -30.19 6.64
C ASN A 397 -2.59 -30.71 7.35
N GLN A 398 -2.68 -31.06 8.63
CA GLN A 398 -1.63 -31.72 9.41
C GLN A 398 -1.78 -33.26 9.38
N GLY A 399 -2.82 -33.77 8.72
CA GLY A 399 -3.10 -35.20 8.61
C GLY A 399 -3.91 -35.76 9.79
N GLN A 400 -4.44 -34.90 10.66
CA GLN A 400 -5.26 -35.27 11.80
C GLN A 400 -6.75 -35.21 11.46
N SER A 401 -7.54 -35.82 12.32
CA SER A 401 -9.00 -35.84 12.22
C SER A 401 -9.62 -35.95 13.60
N GLY A 402 -10.83 -35.43 13.76
CA GLY A 402 -11.56 -35.52 15.01
C GLY A 402 -13.02 -35.13 14.83
N PHE A 403 -13.65 -34.71 15.93
CA PHE A 403 -15.06 -34.32 15.95
C PHE A 403 -15.29 -33.07 16.78
N VAL A 404 -16.29 -32.27 16.39
CA VAL A 404 -16.95 -31.32 17.29
C VAL A 404 -18.08 -32.06 18.01
N PRO A 405 -18.00 -32.27 19.34
CA PRO A 405 -18.95 -33.10 20.07
C PRO A 405 -20.27 -32.38 20.34
N LYS A 406 -21.39 -33.11 20.33
CA LYS A 406 -22.70 -32.64 20.78
C LYS A 406 -22.88 -32.84 22.28
N ASN A 407 -23.38 -31.82 22.98
CA ASN A 407 -23.79 -31.91 24.38
C ASN A 407 -25.32 -31.84 24.54
N SER A 408 -25.82 -32.36 25.66
CA SER A 408 -27.25 -32.47 25.94
C SER A 408 -27.94 -31.14 26.26
N PHE A 409 -27.18 -30.04 26.36
CA PHE A 409 -27.74 -28.71 26.62
C PHE A 409 -28.28 -28.05 25.35
N ASN A 410 -27.85 -28.50 24.17
CA ASN A 410 -28.18 -27.89 22.88
C ASN A 410 -28.68 -28.94 21.87
N SER A 411 -29.96 -28.87 21.50
CA SER A 411 -30.64 -29.86 20.66
C SER A 411 -30.64 -29.53 19.16
N GLN A 412 -30.34 -28.30 18.77
CA GLN A 412 -30.29 -27.91 17.36
C GLN A 412 -29.08 -28.52 16.66
N SER A 413 -29.05 -28.51 15.31
CA SER A 413 -27.88 -28.95 14.57
C SER A 413 -26.69 -28.02 14.87
N TYR A 414 -25.49 -28.58 15.05
CA TYR A 414 -24.28 -27.74 15.27
C TYR A 414 -23.64 -27.33 13.95
N PHE A 415 -23.99 -27.98 12.84
CA PHE A 415 -23.52 -27.58 11.53
C PHE A 415 -24.31 -26.37 11.01
N PRO A 416 -23.67 -25.34 10.44
CA PRO A 416 -24.37 -24.19 9.86
C PRO A 416 -25.37 -24.63 8.79
N GLY A 417 -26.65 -24.33 9.03
CA GLY A 417 -27.74 -24.89 8.23
C GLY A 417 -27.78 -24.44 6.77
N TRP A 418 -27.23 -23.27 6.47
CA TRP A 418 -27.22 -22.64 5.15
C TRP A 418 -25.99 -22.96 4.29
N GLU A 419 -25.01 -23.70 4.84
CA GLU A 419 -23.77 -24.02 4.15
C GLU A 419 -23.88 -25.28 3.27
N ALA A 420 -22.83 -25.59 2.52
CA ALA A 420 -22.75 -26.84 1.74
C ALA A 420 -22.59 -28.08 2.65
N ASP A 421 -22.33 -29.26 2.06
CA ASP A 421 -22.08 -30.50 2.80
C ASP A 421 -20.72 -30.53 3.51
N SER A 422 -19.83 -29.61 3.17
CA SER A 422 -18.56 -29.41 3.86
C SER A 422 -18.15 -27.95 3.81
N ILE A 423 -17.43 -27.50 4.83
CA ILE A 423 -16.89 -26.15 4.93
C ILE A 423 -15.43 -26.21 5.37
N SER A 424 -14.57 -25.42 4.73
CA SER A 424 -13.14 -25.32 5.06
C SER A 424 -12.79 -23.92 5.53
N PHE A 425 -11.86 -23.84 6.47
CA PHE A 425 -11.31 -22.59 6.97
C PHE A 425 -9.79 -22.69 7.06
N THR A 426 -9.12 -21.56 6.84
CA THR A 426 -7.66 -21.42 6.95
C THR A 426 -7.35 -20.25 7.87
N GLY A 427 -6.34 -20.41 8.73
CA GLY A 427 -5.86 -19.34 9.61
C GLY A 427 -4.70 -19.79 10.49
N THR A 428 -4.44 -19.05 11.56
CA THR A 428 -3.48 -19.43 12.59
C THR A 428 -4.18 -20.22 13.71
N LEU A 429 -3.75 -21.46 13.96
CA LEU A 429 -4.20 -22.25 15.10
C LEU A 429 -3.37 -21.90 16.34
N LEU A 430 -4.02 -21.43 17.40
CA LEU A 430 -3.40 -21.10 18.68
C LEU A 430 -3.14 -22.35 19.52
N PRO A 431 -2.13 -22.32 20.41
CA PRO A 431 -1.90 -23.39 21.37
C PRO A 431 -3.13 -23.60 22.26
N THR A 432 -3.41 -24.85 22.61
CA THR A 432 -4.54 -25.15 23.49
C THR A 432 -4.17 -24.91 24.96
N LYS A 433 -4.97 -24.09 25.67
CA LYS A 433 -4.83 -23.87 27.11
C LYS A 433 -5.88 -24.60 27.94
N ILE A 434 -6.74 -25.38 27.30
CA ILE A 434 -7.85 -26.03 27.98
C ILE A 434 -7.39 -27.26 28.76
N PHE A 435 -7.86 -27.40 29.99
CA PHE A 435 -7.62 -28.60 30.79
C PHE A 435 -8.75 -28.84 31.78
N ASP A 436 -8.88 -30.11 32.20
CA ASP A 436 -9.78 -30.49 33.29
C ASP A 436 -9.07 -30.32 34.64
N GLN A 437 -9.38 -29.23 35.32
CA GLN A 437 -8.83 -28.91 36.64
C GLN A 437 -9.24 -29.92 37.72
N SER A 438 -10.37 -30.64 37.53
CA SER A 438 -10.78 -31.68 38.47
C SER A 438 -10.05 -33.01 38.30
N GLY A 439 -9.52 -33.30 37.11
CA GLY A 439 -8.98 -34.59 36.71
C GLY A 439 -10.03 -35.70 36.55
N THR A 440 -11.32 -35.39 36.72
CA THR A 440 -12.45 -36.34 36.63
C THR A 440 -13.55 -35.91 35.66
N GLY A 441 -13.28 -34.92 34.82
CA GLY A 441 -14.15 -34.38 33.76
C GLY A 441 -15.23 -33.42 34.25
N THR A 442 -15.16 -32.97 35.50
CA THR A 442 -16.23 -32.19 36.15
C THR A 442 -16.00 -30.68 36.15
N PHE A 443 -14.74 -30.24 36.02
CA PHE A 443 -14.41 -28.82 36.04
C PHE A 443 -13.30 -28.51 35.03
N TRP A 444 -13.71 -27.91 33.91
CA TRP A 444 -12.82 -27.52 32.82
C TRP A 444 -12.49 -26.04 32.91
N THR A 445 -11.29 -25.69 32.48
CA THR A 445 -10.79 -24.32 32.50
C THR A 445 -10.04 -24.07 31.20
N ASN A 446 -10.25 -22.89 30.62
CA ASN A 446 -9.49 -22.39 29.49
C ASN A 446 -8.98 -20.99 29.86
N PRO A 447 -7.78 -20.87 30.46
CA PRO A 447 -7.19 -19.58 30.83
C PRO A 447 -6.96 -18.69 29.61
N SER A 448 -7.01 -17.38 29.84
CA SER A 448 -6.75 -16.38 28.82
C SER A 448 -5.28 -16.33 28.38
N PHE A 449 -5.08 -15.86 27.16
CA PHE A 449 -3.81 -15.34 26.67
C PHE A 449 -3.55 -13.93 27.21
N ASP A 450 -2.30 -13.49 27.15
CA ASP A 450 -1.90 -12.25 27.80
C ASP A 450 -2.48 -11.01 27.10
N TRP A 451 -2.53 -10.99 25.77
CA TRP A 451 -3.05 -9.86 24.95
C TRP A 451 -3.21 -10.24 23.46
N GLY A 452 -3.93 -9.40 22.70
CA GLY A 452 -3.98 -9.41 21.23
C GLY A 452 -5.07 -10.28 20.59
N TYR A 453 -6.10 -10.65 21.34
CA TYR A 453 -7.16 -11.54 20.88
C TYR A 453 -8.54 -11.03 21.30
N ALA A 454 -9.53 -11.18 20.43
CA ALA A 454 -10.94 -10.99 20.76
C ALA A 454 -11.41 -12.07 21.73
N ASP A 455 -12.42 -11.76 22.55
CA ASP A 455 -13.06 -12.73 23.47
C ASP A 455 -12.08 -13.55 24.33
N ASN A 456 -10.97 -12.92 24.68
CA ASN A 456 -9.88 -13.53 25.43
C ASN A 456 -9.83 -13.05 26.88
N GLN A 457 -10.13 -11.78 27.09
CA GLN A 457 -10.17 -11.13 28.40
C GLN A 457 -11.51 -10.41 28.55
N SER A 458 -11.94 -10.15 29.79
CA SER A 458 -13.16 -9.37 30.00
C SER A 458 -13.03 -7.98 29.33
N ASN A 459 -14.11 -7.50 28.72
CA ASN A 459 -14.15 -6.23 27.97
C ASN A 459 -13.69 -5.00 28.78
N ASN A 460 -13.66 -5.08 30.13
CA ASN A 460 -13.17 -4.00 31.00
C ASN A 460 -11.66 -4.09 31.33
N ASN A 461 -10.97 -5.10 30.80
CA ASN A 461 -9.54 -5.30 30.98
C ASN A 461 -8.79 -4.65 29.81
N GLU A 462 -7.73 -3.92 30.11
CA GLU A 462 -6.83 -3.31 29.10
C GLU A 462 -6.23 -4.36 28.16
N ALA A 463 -5.99 -5.59 28.65
CA ALA A 463 -5.50 -6.70 27.83
C ALA A 463 -6.50 -7.23 26.77
N ALA A 464 -7.77 -6.79 26.83
CA ALA A 464 -8.76 -7.06 25.78
C ALA A 464 -8.68 -6.04 24.63
N GLN A 465 -8.06 -4.89 24.86
CA GLN A 465 -7.92 -3.83 23.87
C GLN A 465 -6.82 -4.17 22.87
N ILE A 466 -6.95 -3.63 21.67
CA ILE A 466 -6.14 -3.95 20.50
C ILE A 466 -5.49 -2.68 19.98
N ASP A 467 -4.18 -2.73 19.77
CA ASP A 467 -3.38 -1.71 19.09
C ASP A 467 -3.14 -2.15 17.64
N ILE A 468 -3.53 -1.31 16.68
CA ILE A 468 -3.39 -1.55 15.24
C ILE A 468 -1.91 -1.68 14.85
N SER A 469 -1.00 -1.09 15.62
CA SER A 469 0.45 -1.22 15.41
C SER A 469 0.97 -2.64 15.63
N TRP A 470 0.15 -3.57 16.10
CA TRP A 470 0.46 -5.01 16.15
C TRP A 470 0.18 -5.74 14.83
N ALA A 471 -0.27 -5.04 13.79
CA ALA A 471 -0.56 -5.60 12.48
C ALA A 471 0.72 -6.13 11.78
N HIS A 472 0.61 -7.33 11.20
CA HIS A 472 1.65 -7.96 10.40
C HIS A 472 1.09 -8.45 9.06
N ASP A 473 1.91 -8.40 8.02
CA ASP A 473 1.58 -8.97 6.71
C ASP A 473 1.61 -10.51 6.71
N SER A 474 1.25 -11.09 5.57
CA SER A 474 1.23 -12.55 5.38
C SER A 474 2.62 -13.22 5.47
N GLU A 475 3.70 -12.45 5.34
CA GLU A 475 5.08 -12.91 5.53
C GLU A 475 5.53 -12.81 7.00
N GLY A 476 4.75 -12.14 7.84
CA GLY A 476 5.03 -11.90 9.25
C GLY A 476 5.92 -10.69 9.50
N ASN A 477 6.01 -9.74 8.56
CA ASN A 477 6.64 -8.45 8.80
C ASN A 477 5.64 -7.49 9.44
N ALA A 478 6.10 -6.71 10.42
CA ALA A 478 5.28 -5.66 11.01
C ALA A 478 4.97 -4.57 9.98
N VAL A 479 3.72 -4.13 9.92
CA VAL A 479 3.27 -3.06 9.03
C VAL A 479 2.82 -1.85 9.83
N LYS A 480 3.04 -0.65 9.26
CA LYS A 480 2.58 0.59 9.86
C LYS A 480 1.35 1.08 9.11
N LEU A 481 0.18 0.87 9.71
CA LEU A 481 -1.11 1.35 9.21
C LEU A 481 -1.45 2.71 9.84
N HIS A 482 -2.18 3.55 9.12
CA HIS A 482 -2.64 4.85 9.65
C HIS A 482 -4.04 4.77 10.27
N GLY A 483 -4.79 3.73 9.91
CA GLY A 483 -6.10 3.40 10.43
C GLY A 483 -6.62 2.16 9.71
N VAL A 484 -7.82 1.71 10.04
CA VAL A 484 -8.43 0.52 9.44
C VAL A 484 -9.92 0.76 9.19
N ASP A 485 -10.41 0.24 8.06
CA ASP A 485 -11.81 0.38 7.64
C ASP A 485 -12.59 -0.92 7.82
N PHE A 486 -11.88 -2.05 7.88
CA PHE A 486 -12.46 -3.38 8.06
C PHE A 486 -11.74 -4.17 9.14
N ILE A 487 -12.52 -4.92 9.89
CA ILE A 487 -12.03 -5.86 10.90
C ILE A 487 -12.66 -7.22 10.65
N LYS A 488 -11.82 -8.26 10.59
CA LYS A 488 -12.22 -9.66 10.56
C LYS A 488 -11.80 -10.33 11.85
N VAL A 489 -12.68 -11.17 12.41
CA VAL A 489 -12.40 -11.95 13.61
C VAL A 489 -12.70 -13.40 13.30
N TYR A 490 -11.78 -14.31 13.62
CA TYR A 490 -11.97 -15.75 13.46
C TYR A 490 -11.55 -16.52 14.71
N ASN A 491 -12.23 -17.63 15.03
CA ASN A 491 -11.84 -18.45 16.18
C ASN A 491 -10.48 -19.12 15.92
N GLY A 492 -9.50 -18.83 16.77
CA GLY A 492 -8.14 -19.38 16.69
C GLY A 492 -7.96 -20.76 17.33
N THR A 493 -9.02 -21.38 17.86
CA THR A 493 -8.91 -22.61 18.67
C THR A 493 -9.70 -23.78 18.09
N LEU A 494 -9.07 -24.96 18.08
CA LEU A 494 -9.72 -26.24 17.78
C LEU A 494 -9.69 -27.13 19.04
N ALA A 495 -10.65 -26.91 19.95
CA ALA A 495 -10.67 -27.59 21.24
C ALA A 495 -12.09 -27.73 21.81
N ALA A 496 -12.27 -28.65 22.76
CA ALA A 496 -13.52 -28.84 23.50
C ALA A 496 -13.27 -29.22 24.97
N GLY A 497 -14.06 -28.66 25.88
CA GLY A 497 -13.97 -28.87 27.34
C GLY A 497 -15.01 -29.84 27.87
N GLY A 498 -14.93 -31.10 27.46
CA GLY A 498 -15.84 -32.15 27.93
C GLY A 498 -17.32 -31.76 27.77
N TRP A 499 -18.05 -31.65 28.88
CA TRP A 499 -19.49 -31.33 28.87
C TRP A 499 -19.81 -29.89 28.44
N LEU A 500 -18.83 -28.97 28.49
CA LEU A 500 -19.00 -27.59 28.04
C LEU A 500 -19.08 -27.46 26.53
N GLY A 501 -18.61 -28.46 25.77
CA GLY A 501 -18.56 -28.38 24.30
C GLY A 501 -17.30 -27.70 23.79
N GLU A 502 -17.35 -27.26 22.54
CA GLU A 502 -16.24 -26.57 21.87
C GLU A 502 -15.93 -25.21 22.48
N VAL A 503 -14.67 -24.78 22.35
CA VAL A 503 -14.27 -23.39 22.59
C VAL A 503 -14.67 -22.58 21.37
N SER A 504 -15.50 -21.56 21.56
CA SER A 504 -16.13 -20.78 20.49
C SER A 504 -16.01 -19.29 20.77
N THR A 505 -15.25 -18.56 19.96
CA THR A 505 -15.22 -17.11 20.04
C THR A 505 -16.62 -16.53 19.84
N GLU A 506 -17.05 -15.71 20.79
CA GLU A 506 -18.30 -14.95 20.72
C GLU A 506 -18.00 -13.46 20.50
N VAL A 507 -18.76 -12.83 19.60
CA VAL A 507 -18.60 -11.41 19.25
C VAL A 507 -19.92 -10.69 19.52
N SER A 508 -19.88 -9.55 20.22
CA SER A 508 -21.05 -8.70 20.48
C SER A 508 -20.93 -7.28 19.91
N GLY A 509 -19.90 -7.00 19.13
CA GLY A 509 -19.69 -5.69 18.50
C GLY A 509 -18.26 -5.22 18.65
N ILE A 510 -18.01 -3.97 18.25
CA ILE A 510 -16.68 -3.32 18.35
C ILE A 510 -16.84 -1.97 19.04
N THR A 511 -15.78 -1.55 19.73
CA THR A 511 -15.66 -0.22 20.30
C THR A 511 -14.37 0.41 19.79
N ASP A 512 -14.48 1.52 19.07
CA ASP A 512 -13.35 2.42 18.79
C ASP A 512 -13.05 3.22 20.08
N LEU A 513 -11.80 3.12 20.53
CA LEU A 513 -11.30 3.77 21.75
C LEU A 513 -10.91 5.24 21.50
N ASN A 514 -10.91 5.69 20.25
CA ASN A 514 -10.64 7.06 19.85
C ASN A 514 -11.90 7.97 19.90
N LEU A 515 -13.10 7.41 20.09
CA LEU A 515 -14.38 8.12 20.05
C LEU A 515 -14.91 8.64 21.39
#